data_AF-A0A2N2SEZ2-F1
#
_entry.id   AF-A0A2N2SEZ2-F1
#
_cell.length_a   1.000
_cell.length_b   1.000
_cell.length_c   1.000
_cell.angle_alpha   90.00
_cell.angle_beta   90.00
_cell.angle_gamma   90.00
#
_symmetry.space_group_name_H-M   'P 1'
#
loop_
_entity.id
_entity.type
_entity.pdbx_description
1 polymer ?
#
loop_
_entity_poly.entity_id
_entity_poly.type
_entity_poly.pdbx_seq_one_letter_code
_entity_poly.pdbx_strand_id
1 'polypeptide(L)'
;MKQSIRDKLEHLTGRLDELDRELAAEDSARDMNAFRDLSRERAEIEPVVVLYLAFRQAETDCETARELLDDPEMRELGQLELESGAARIAEL
;
A
#
# COMPACT_ATOMS: atom_id res chain seq x y z
N MET A 1 5.51 -13.25 -0.10
CA MET A 1 5.21 -12.88 -1.51
C MET A 1 6.46 -13.01 -2.38
N LYS A 2 6.34 -13.40 -3.66
CA LYS A 2 7.50 -13.44 -4.59
C LYS A 2 8.03 -12.03 -4.87
N GLN A 3 9.35 -11.85 -4.91
CA GLN A 3 9.98 -10.54 -5.16
C GLN A 3 9.46 -9.88 -6.45
N SER A 4 9.36 -10.64 -7.54
CA SER A 4 8.86 -10.13 -8.82
C SER A 4 7.43 -9.58 -8.79
N ILE A 5 6.59 -10.01 -7.84
CA ILE A 5 5.23 -9.46 -7.66
C ILE A 5 5.31 -8.19 -6.83
N ARG A 6 6.14 -8.19 -5.77
CA ARG A 6 6.41 -7.00 -4.96
C ARG A 6 6.91 -5.84 -5.82
N ASP A 7 7.89 -6.10 -6.68
CA ASP A 7 8.46 -5.07 -7.58
C ASP A 7 7.40 -4.46 -8.52
N LYS A 8 6.47 -5.29 -9.01
CA LYS A 8 5.36 -4.81 -9.85
C LYS A 8 4.38 -3.96 -9.07
N LEU A 9 4.05 -4.35 -7.84
CA LEU A 9 3.14 -3.58 -6.98
C LEU A 9 3.77 -2.24 -6.60
N GLU A 10 5.07 -2.21 -6.30
CA GLU A 10 5.77 -0.93 -6.06
C GLU A 10 5.79 -0.03 -7.30
N HIS A 11 5.95 -0.62 -8.50
CA HIS A 11 5.83 0.14 -9.73
C HIS A 11 4.43 0.74 -9.91
N LEU A 12 3.37 -0.02 -9.58
CA LEU A 12 1.99 0.48 -9.62
C LEU A 12 1.75 1.59 -8.59
N THR A 13 2.34 1.49 -7.40
CA THR A 13 2.30 2.57 -6.39
C THR A 13 2.90 3.85 -6.97
N GLY A 14 4.10 3.78 -7.55
CA GLY A 14 4.74 4.94 -8.18
C GLY A 14 3.93 5.49 -9.35
N ARG A 15 3.31 4.62 -10.16
CA ARG A 15 2.44 5.04 -11.26
C ARG A 15 1.20 5.78 -10.76
N LEU A 16 0.59 5.35 -9.64
CA LEU A 16 -0.55 6.04 -9.06
C LEU A 16 -0.18 7.48 -8.64
N ASP A 17 0.97 7.65 -7.98
CA ASP A 17 1.49 8.96 -7.59
C ASP A 17 1.81 9.86 -8.80
N GLU A 18 2.27 9.28 -9.91
CA GLU A 18 2.46 9.99 -11.17
C GLU A 18 1.12 10.45 -11.76
N LEU A 19 0.14 9.55 -11.86
CA LEU A 19 -1.19 9.85 -12.37
C LEU A 19 -1.88 10.95 -11.56
N ASP A 20 -1.78 10.90 -10.22
CA ASP A 20 -2.32 11.94 -9.34
C ASP A 20 -1.70 13.31 -9.62
N ARG A 21 -0.39 13.37 -9.86
CA ARG A 21 0.31 14.61 -10.21
C ARG A 21 -0.08 15.11 -11.60
N GLU A 22 -0.16 14.23 -12.59
CA GLU A 22 -0.56 14.57 -13.95
C GLU A 22 -2.00 15.09 -14.00
N LEU A 23 -2.93 14.47 -13.27
CA LEU A 23 -4.33 14.89 -13.20
C LEU A 23 -4.51 16.21 -12.43
N ALA A 24 -3.67 16.47 -11.42
CA ALA A 24 -3.68 17.71 -10.65
C ALA A 24 -3.00 18.90 -11.35
N ALA A 25 -2.32 18.68 -12.48
CA ALA A 25 -1.68 19.75 -13.24
C ALA A 25 -2.72 20.75 -13.79
N GLU A 26 -2.37 22.04 -13.81
CA GLU A 26 -3.28 23.13 -14.18
C GLU A 26 -3.76 23.04 -15.65
N ASP A 27 -2.96 22.39 -16.49
CA ASP A 27 -3.24 22.14 -17.91
C ASP A 27 -3.82 20.76 -18.21
N SER A 28 -4.06 19.91 -17.20
CA SER A 28 -4.56 18.55 -17.37
C SER A 28 -5.91 18.50 -18.11
N ALA A 29 -6.77 19.49 -17.89
CA ALA A 29 -8.08 19.59 -18.53
C ALA A 29 -8.04 20.17 -19.96
N ARG A 30 -6.87 20.56 -20.49
CA ARG A 30 -6.74 21.09 -21.86
C ARG A 30 -6.94 20.02 -22.92
N ASP A 31 -6.54 18.78 -22.63
CA ASP A 31 -6.83 17.60 -23.44
C ASP A 31 -7.76 16.65 -22.69
N MET A 32 -9.05 16.76 -22.99
CA MET A 32 -10.09 15.97 -22.34
C MET A 32 -9.99 14.47 -22.65
N ASN A 33 -9.36 14.07 -23.76
CA ASN A 33 -9.15 12.66 -24.07
C ASN A 33 -8.04 12.09 -23.19
N ALA A 34 -6.90 12.78 -23.12
CA ALA A 34 -5.79 12.40 -22.24
C ALA A 34 -6.24 12.36 -20.76
N PHE A 35 -6.99 13.36 -20.30
CA PHE A 35 -7.53 13.39 -18.93
C PHE A 35 -8.40 12.16 -18.61
N ARG A 36 -9.26 11.73 -19.55
CA ARG A 36 -10.12 10.56 -19.37
C ARG A 36 -9.32 9.26 -19.33
N ASP A 37 -8.30 9.13 -20.16
CA ASP A 37 -7.46 7.94 -20.21
C ASP A 37 -6.64 7.81 -18.91
N LEU A 38 -6.03 8.91 -18.44
CA LEU A 38 -5.34 8.96 -17.15
C LEU A 38 -6.28 8.67 -15.97
N SER A 39 -7.49 9.24 -15.98
CA SER A 39 -8.49 8.98 -14.93
C SER A 39 -8.92 7.51 -14.89
N ARG A 40 -9.05 6.87 -16.06
CA ARG A 40 -9.39 5.45 -16.15
C ARG A 40 -8.26 4.59 -15.61
N GLU A 41 -7.02 4.84 -16.05
CA GLU A 41 -5.85 4.12 -15.56
C GLU A 41 -5.72 4.24 -14.03
N ARG A 42 -5.88 5.45 -13.50
CA ARG A 42 -5.85 5.71 -12.05
C ARG A 42 -6.89 4.87 -11.31
N ALA A 43 -8.13 4.87 -11.79
CA ALA A 43 -9.22 4.12 -11.18
C ALA A 43 -9.03 2.59 -11.26
N GLU A 44 -8.32 2.10 -12.28
CA GLU A 44 -8.00 0.68 -12.42
C GLU A 44 -6.93 0.22 -11.42
N ILE A 45 -5.89 1.04 -11.20
CA ILE A 45 -4.75 0.65 -10.36
C ILE A 45 -4.91 1.01 -8.88
N GLU A 46 -5.68 2.07 -8.56
CA GLU A 46 -5.93 2.55 -7.19
C GLU A 46 -6.33 1.43 -6.21
N PRO A 47 -7.34 0.58 -6.48
CA PRO A 47 -7.74 -0.44 -5.52
C PRO A 47 -6.63 -1.47 -5.22
N VAL A 48 -5.79 -1.78 -6.21
CA VAL A 48 -4.66 -2.70 -6.05
C VAL A 48 -3.56 -2.07 -5.21
N VAL A 49 -3.25 -0.79 -5.47
CA VAL A 49 -2.24 -0.04 -4.71
C VAL A 49 -2.70 0.16 -3.27
N VAL A 50 -3.95 0.54 -3.03
CA VAL A 50 -4.53 0.69 -1.69
C VAL A 50 -4.41 -0.60 -0.89
N LEU A 51 -4.76 -1.74 -1.50
CA LEU A 51 -4.64 -3.05 -0.85
C LEU A 51 -3.18 -3.39 -0.53
N TYR A 52 -2.27 -3.11 -1.46
CA TYR A 52 -0.84 -3.34 -1.27
C TYR A 52 -0.24 -2.47 -0.16
N LEU A 53 -0.62 -1.20 -0.08
CA LEU A 53 -0.18 -0.29 1.00
C LEU A 53 -0.72 -0.76 2.35
N ALA A 54 -1.98 -1.20 2.43
CA ALA A 54 -2.53 -1.79 3.66
C ALA A 54 -1.77 -3.04 4.10
N PHE A 55 -1.42 -3.91 3.15
CA PHE A 55 -0.58 -5.08 3.42
C PHE A 55 0.81 -4.69 3.93
N ARG A 56 1.47 -3.71 3.30
CA ARG A 56 2.80 -3.21 3.72
C ARG A 56 2.78 -2.59 5.11
N GLN A 57 1.69 -1.88 5.45
CA GLN A 57 1.51 -1.35 6.79
C GLN A 57 1.38 -2.49 7.80
N ALA A 58 0.55 -3.49 7.53
CA ALA A 58 0.40 -4.64 8.42
C ALA A 58 1.71 -5.46 8.57
N GLU A 59 2.53 -5.57 7.53
CA GLU A 59 3.88 -6.15 7.64
C GLU A 59 4.76 -5.33 8.60
N THR A 60 4.75 -4.01 8.47
CA THR A 60 5.53 -3.09 9.33
C THR A 60 5.04 -3.14 10.78
N ASP A 61 3.73 -3.20 10.99
CA ASP A 61 3.12 -3.33 12.31
C ASP A 61 3.58 -4.64 12.98
N CYS A 62 3.59 -5.75 12.21
CA CYS A 62 4.10 -7.03 12.70
C CYS A 62 5.59 -6.96 13.03
N GLU A 63 6.41 -6.31 12.20
CA GLU A 63 7.84 -6.13 12.47
C GLU A 63 8.08 -5.34 13.77
N THR A 64 7.37 -4.23 13.94
CA THR A 64 7.41 -3.42 15.17
C THR A 64 6.96 -4.23 16.38
N ALA A 65 5.90 -5.05 16.25
CA ALA A 65 5.43 -5.92 17.32
C ALA A 65 6.44 -7.02 17.69
N ARG A 66 7.28 -7.48 16.75
CA ARG A 66 8.40 -8.40 17.07
C ARG A 66 9.44 -7.73 17.95
N GLU A 67 9.74 -6.45 17.73
CA GLU A 67 10.67 -5.71 18.57
C GLU A 67 10.16 -5.59 20.01
N LEU A 68 8.84 -5.49 20.21
CA LEU A 68 8.23 -5.49 21.54
C LEU A 68 8.39 -6.83 22.30
N LEU A 69 8.62 -7.95 21.59
CA LEU A 69 8.82 -9.26 22.23
C LEU A 69 10.16 -9.38 22.98
N ASP A 70 11.12 -8.54 22.61
CA ASP A 70 12.45 -8.52 23.22
C ASP A 70 12.41 -7.91 24.62
N ASP A 71 11.42 -7.08 24.92
CA ASP A 71 11.14 -6.57 26.26
C ASP A 71 10.20 -7.53 27.03
N PRO A 72 10.65 -8.13 28.14
CA PRO A 72 9.82 -9.03 28.95
C PRO A 72 8.52 -8.42 29.47
N GLU A 73 8.48 -7.12 29.72
CA GLU A 73 7.27 -6.43 30.22
C GLU A 73 6.27 -6.17 29.09
N MET A 74 6.75 -6.02 27.85
CA MET A 74 5.93 -5.74 26.67
C MET A 74 5.59 -7.00 25.86
N ARG A 75 6.11 -8.16 26.24
CA ARG A 75 5.98 -9.41 25.48
C ARG A 75 4.54 -9.86 25.23
N GLU A 76 3.65 -9.71 26.22
CA GLU A 76 2.23 -10.05 26.07
C GLU A 76 1.55 -9.14 25.04
N LEU A 77 1.84 -7.84 25.10
CA LEU A 77 1.34 -6.87 24.12
C LEU A 77 1.89 -7.17 22.72
N GLY A 78 3.20 -7.43 22.60
CA GLY A 78 3.82 -7.77 21.32
C GLY A 78 3.22 -9.04 20.68
N GLN A 79 2.83 -10.03 21.48
CA GLN A 79 2.13 -11.22 20.98
C GLN A 79 0.74 -10.89 20.44
N LEU A 80 -0.05 -10.10 21.17
CA LEU A 80 -1.38 -9.67 20.73
C LEU A 80 -1.33 -8.85 19.44
N GLU A 81 -0.39 -7.90 19.35
CA GLU A 81 -0.19 -7.07 18.15
C GLU A 81 0.26 -7.91 16.95
N LEU A 82 1.12 -8.91 17.17
CA LEU A 82 1.52 -9.85 16.12
C LEU A 82 0.36 -10.69 15.60
N GLU A 83 -0.48 -11.21 16.49
CA GLU A 83 -1.67 -11.96 16.10
C GLU A 83 -2.66 -11.09 15.32
N SER A 84 -2.88 -9.86 15.79
CA SER A 84 -3.74 -8.89 15.10
C SER A 84 -3.23 -8.52 13.71
N GLY A 85 -1.93 -8.23 13.60
CA GLY A 85 -1.30 -7.90 12.32
C GLY A 85 -1.31 -9.08 11.33
N ALA A 86 -1.06 -10.31 11.81
CA ALA A 86 -1.13 -11.51 10.99
C ALA A 86 -2.56 -11.80 10.52
N ALA A 87 -3.57 -11.60 11.37
CA ALA A 87 -4.97 -11.72 10.99
C ALA A 87 -5.34 -10.69 9.91
N ARG A 88 -4.91 -9.44 10.07
CA ARG A 88 -5.11 -8.38 9.06
C ARG A 88 -4.49 -8.76 7.73
N ILE A 89 -3.28 -9.29 7.71
CA ILE A 89 -2.64 -9.77 6.47
C ILE A 89 -3.44 -10.91 5.81
N ALA A 90 -4.07 -11.79 6.59
CA ALA A 90 -4.85 -12.90 6.05
C ALA A 90 -6.20 -12.48 5.46
N GLU A 91 -6.72 -11.31 5.85
CA GLU A 91 -8.00 -10.76 5.35
C GLU A 91 -7.85 -9.91 4.08
N LEU A 92 -6.62 -9.50 3.73
CA LEU A 92 -6.28 -8.69 2.55
C LEU A 92 -5.94 -9.58 1.34
#